data_AF-A0A956GY81-F1
#
_entry.id   AF-A0A956GY81-F1
#
_cell.length_a   1.000
_cell.length_b   1.000
_cell.length_c   1.000
_cell.angle_alpha   90.00
_cell.angle_beta   90.00
_cell.angle_gamma   90.00
#
_symmetry.space_group_name_H-M   'P 1'
#
loop_
_entity.id
_entity.type
_entity.pdbx_description
1 polymer ?
#
loop_
_entity_poly.entity_id
_entity_poly.type
_entity_poly.pdbx_seq_one_letter_code
_entity_poly.pdbx_strand_id
1 'polypeptide(L)'
;MRRFLYISPFFPPMTRVGALRPLKFARHLPDHGWAPVVLCDLRAEDEVDARLEQALPDSTIVIRDYGPKAAHARGRPSAPAAPSAPSAPERPRKPGWFARHGEDLNPLGAHVFTIGHALRAARAALRAHRDCEAIMVN
;
A
#
# COMPACT_ATOMS: atom_id res chain seq x y z
N MET A 1 3.84 -15.62 -17.85
CA MET A 1 3.21 -14.35 -17.42
C MET A 1 4.32 -13.43 -16.98
N ARG A 2 4.41 -12.23 -17.56
CA ARG A 2 5.50 -11.27 -17.33
C ARG A 2 5.21 -10.48 -16.07
N ARG A 3 6.22 -10.12 -15.28
CA ARG A 3 6.02 -9.32 -14.06
C ARG A 3 6.59 -7.92 -14.23
N PHE A 4 6.01 -6.96 -13.53
CA PHE A 4 6.59 -5.62 -13.39
C PHE A 4 6.29 -5.07 -12.00
N LEU A 5 7.17 -4.19 -11.51
CA LEU A 5 6.98 -3.48 -10.25
C LEU A 5 6.14 -2.22 -10.50
N TYR A 6 5.00 -2.12 -9.85
CA TYR A 6 4.16 -0.93 -9.85
C TYR A 6 4.30 -0.19 -8.52
N ILE A 7 4.90 0.99 -8.53
CA ILE A 7 5.00 1.85 -7.35
C ILE A 7 3.82 2.82 -7.37
N SER A 8 2.87 2.63 -6.45
CA SER A 8 1.70 3.48 -6.31
C SER A 8 1.37 3.68 -4.83
N PRO A 9 1.61 4.88 -4.25
CA PRO A 9 1.38 5.13 -2.82
C PRO A 9 -0.07 4.81 -2.40
N PHE A 10 -1.03 5.15 -3.27
CA PHE A 10 -2.44 4.84 -3.09
C PHE A 10 -2.81 3.61 -3.92
N PHE A 11 -3.37 2.59 -3.27
CA PHE A 11 -3.79 1.35 -3.89
C PHE A 11 -4.92 0.70 -3.07
N PRO A 12 -5.76 -0.19 -3.65
CA PRO A 12 -6.72 -0.97 -2.88
C PRO A 12 -6.13 -1.59 -1.60
N PRO A 13 -6.92 -1.65 -0.51
CA PRO A 13 -8.36 -1.41 -0.41
C PRO A 13 -8.76 0.07 -0.27
N MET A 14 -7.83 1.02 -0.41
CA MET A 14 -8.09 2.43 -0.16
C MET A 14 -9.16 3.01 -1.11
N THR A 15 -10.14 3.75 -0.58
CA THR A 15 -11.23 4.37 -1.37
C THR A 15 -10.84 5.70 -2.03
N ARG A 16 -9.61 6.17 -1.81
CA ARG A 16 -9.10 7.43 -2.35
C ARG A 16 -9.09 7.40 -3.88
N VAL A 17 -9.39 8.54 -4.50
CA VAL A 17 -9.38 8.70 -5.98
C VAL A 17 -8.04 8.27 -6.60
N GLY A 18 -6.93 8.50 -5.89
CA GLY A 18 -5.58 8.09 -6.31
C GLY A 18 -5.39 6.58 -6.45
N ALA A 19 -6.21 5.74 -5.78
CA ALA A 19 -6.14 4.28 -5.85
C ALA A 19 -6.93 3.69 -7.04
N LEU A 20 -7.89 4.43 -7.60
CA LEU A 20 -8.83 3.91 -8.61
C LEU A 20 -8.18 3.64 -9.97
N ARG A 21 -7.26 4.51 -10.42
CA ARG A 21 -6.52 4.30 -11.67
C ARG A 21 -5.56 3.11 -11.56
N PRO A 22 -4.72 3.01 -10.51
CA PRO A 22 -3.90 1.83 -10.27
C PRO A 22 -4.70 0.52 -10.20
N LEU A 23 -5.86 0.52 -9.53
CA LEU A 23 -6.76 -0.64 -9.48
C LEU A 23 -7.21 -1.07 -10.88
N LYS A 24 -7.76 -0.13 -11.66
CA LYS A 24 -8.24 -0.43 -13.02
C LYS A 24 -7.12 -0.95 -13.91
N PHE A 25 -5.92 -0.41 -13.76
CA PHE A 25 -4.75 -0.85 -14.51
C PHE A 25 -4.34 -2.28 -14.10
N ALA A 26 -4.12 -2.53 -12.80
CA ALA A 26 -3.74 -3.83 -12.26
C ALA A 26 -4.73 -4.93 -12.61
N ARG A 27 -6.03 -4.62 -12.58
CA ARG A 27 -7.10 -5.59 -12.84
C ARG A 27 -7.10 -6.17 -14.26
N HIS A 28 -6.73 -5.36 -15.26
CA HIS A 28 -6.82 -5.74 -16.67
C HIS A 28 -5.48 -6.23 -17.25
N LEU A 29 -4.39 -6.13 -16.51
CA LEU A 29 -3.06 -6.55 -16.97
C LEU A 29 -2.92 -8.05 -17.27
N PRO A 30 -3.57 -8.97 -16.52
CA PRO A 30 -3.51 -10.39 -16.83
C PRO A 30 -3.96 -10.74 -18.25
N ASP A 31 -4.95 -10.03 -18.78
CA ASP A 31 -5.45 -10.21 -20.15
C ASP A 31 -4.39 -9.89 -21.22
N HIS A 32 -3.37 -9.11 -20.85
CA HIS A 32 -2.21 -8.78 -21.67
C HIS A 32 -0.95 -9.57 -21.30
N GLY A 33 -1.09 -10.62 -20.48
CA GLY A 33 0.00 -11.50 -20.08
C GLY A 33 0.91 -10.92 -18.99
N TRP A 34 0.50 -9.85 -18.30
CA TRP A 34 1.26 -9.19 -17.25
C TRP A 34 0.64 -9.38 -15.86
N ALA A 35 1.49 -9.51 -14.84
CA ALA A 35 1.09 -9.57 -13.43
C ALA A 35 1.84 -8.48 -12.62
N PRO A 36 1.11 -7.57 -11.94
CA PRO A 36 1.75 -6.52 -11.16
C PRO A 36 2.24 -7.02 -9.80
N VAL A 37 3.45 -6.59 -9.44
CA VAL A 37 3.90 -6.52 -8.04
C VAL A 37 3.76 -5.08 -7.61
N VAL A 38 2.85 -4.77 -6.68
CA VAL A 38 2.49 -3.41 -6.32
C VAL A 38 3.15 -3.03 -5.00
N LEU A 39 3.92 -1.95 -4.98
CA LEU A 39 4.42 -1.31 -3.77
C LEU A 39 3.54 -0.10 -3.44
N CYS A 40 2.83 -0.19 -2.31
CA CYS A 40 1.88 0.82 -1.86
C CYS A 40 1.95 1.07 -0.35
N ASP A 41 1.15 2.02 0.12
CA ASP A 41 0.94 2.26 1.55
C ASP A 41 -0.48 1.82 1.95
N LEU A 42 -0.64 1.53 3.24
CA LEU A 42 -1.94 1.48 3.90
C LEU A 42 -1.74 1.76 5.38
N ARG A 43 -2.46 2.74 5.90
CA ARG A 43 -2.39 3.18 7.28
C ARG A 43 -3.72 2.88 7.95
N ALA A 44 -3.70 2.78 9.29
CA ALA A 44 -4.89 2.46 10.05
C ALA A 44 -6.00 3.53 9.93
N GLU A 45 -5.62 4.75 9.56
CA GLU A 45 -6.53 5.88 9.42
C GLU A 45 -7.17 6.00 8.02
N ASP A 46 -6.74 5.21 7.05
CA ASP A 46 -7.24 5.29 5.68
C ASP A 46 -8.66 4.70 5.57
N GLU A 47 -9.53 5.34 4.80
CA GLU A 47 -10.81 4.74 4.40
C GLU A 47 -10.58 3.57 3.44
N VAL A 48 -11.19 2.43 3.75
CA VAL A 48 -11.02 1.17 3.02
C VAL A 48 -12.34 0.55 2.61
N ASP A 49 -12.34 -0.07 1.43
CA ASP A 49 -13.41 -0.96 0.95
C ASP A 49 -12.79 -2.27 0.48
N ALA A 50 -13.13 -3.37 1.16
CA ALA A 50 -12.66 -4.71 0.82
C ALA A 50 -13.04 -5.14 -0.61
N ARG A 51 -14.13 -4.60 -1.18
CA ARG A 51 -14.55 -4.90 -2.57
C ARG A 51 -13.53 -4.43 -3.60
N LEU A 52 -12.79 -3.35 -3.30
CA LEU A 52 -11.74 -2.84 -4.19
C LEU A 52 -10.55 -3.79 -4.24
N GLU A 53 -10.20 -4.43 -3.12
CA GLU A 53 -9.14 -5.42 -3.05
C GLU A 53 -9.58 -6.75 -3.67
N GLN A 54 -10.83 -7.16 -3.47
CA GLN A 54 -11.42 -8.35 -4.13
C GLN A 54 -11.51 -8.23 -5.65
N ALA A 55 -11.49 -7.00 -6.19
CA ALA A 55 -11.47 -6.77 -7.63
C ALA A 55 -10.08 -6.99 -8.26
N LEU A 56 -9.04 -7.27 -7.45
CA LEU A 56 -7.71 -7.59 -7.94
C LEU A 56 -7.63 -9.06 -8.38
N PRO A 57 -6.95 -9.35 -9.51
CA PRO A 57 -6.63 -10.70 -9.90
C PRO A 57 -5.70 -11.37 -8.89
N ASP A 58 -5.86 -12.67 -8.67
CA ASP A 58 -5.01 -13.49 -7.77
C ASP A 58 -3.52 -13.45 -8.13
N SER A 59 -3.18 -13.12 -9.39
CA SER A 59 -1.81 -12.93 -9.83
C SER A 59 -1.15 -11.65 -9.30
N THR A 60 -1.92 -10.74 -8.69
CA THR A 60 -1.43 -9.45 -8.19
C THR A 60 -0.81 -9.61 -6.80
N ILE A 61 0.45 -9.21 -6.66
CA ILE A 61 1.14 -9.21 -5.37
C ILE A 61 1.11 -7.79 -4.82
N VAL A 62 0.64 -7.59 -3.58
CA VAL A 62 0.58 -6.27 -2.95
C VAL A 62 1.54 -6.22 -1.76
N ILE A 63 2.44 -5.23 -1.78
CA ILE A 63 3.47 -4.98 -0.76
C ILE A 63 3.14 -3.64 -0.11
N ARG A 64 2.71 -3.68 1.15
CA ARG A 64 2.37 -2.51 1.96
C ARG A 64 3.57 -2.05 2.79
N ASP A 65 4.52 -1.40 2.11
CA ASP A 65 5.78 -0.92 2.71
C ASP A 65 6.30 0.37 2.02
N TYR A 66 5.43 1.15 1.37
CA TYR A 66 5.86 2.37 0.69
C TYR A 66 6.34 3.45 1.68
N GLY A 67 5.63 3.60 2.81
CA GLY A 67 5.96 4.55 3.88
C GLY A 67 6.45 3.85 5.16
N PRO A 68 7.20 4.54 6.03
CA PRO A 68 7.69 3.97 7.29
C PRO A 68 6.57 3.66 8.30
N LYS A 69 5.36 4.17 8.06
CA LYS A 69 4.15 3.92 8.85
C LYS A 69 3.20 2.94 8.16
N ALA A 70 3.60 2.34 7.05
CA ALA A 70 2.78 1.35 6.38
C ALA A 70 2.46 0.23 7.35
N ALA A 71 1.20 -0.14 7.42
CA ALA A 71 0.78 -1.32 8.15
C ALA A 71 1.47 -2.51 7.50
N HIS A 72 2.48 -3.07 8.18
CA HIS A 72 3.12 -4.31 7.77
C HIS A 72 2.10 -5.44 7.87
N ALA A 73 1.30 -5.62 6.81
CA ALA A 73 0.52 -6.81 6.59
C ALA A 73 1.47 -7.96 6.22
N ARG A 74 2.30 -8.39 7.17
CA ARG A 74 2.92 -9.72 7.10
C ARG A 74 1.80 -10.71 7.28
N GLY A 75 1.39 -11.31 6.16
CA GLY A 75 0.25 -12.22 6.07
C GLY A 75 0.16 -13.18 7.25
N ARG A 76 -0.97 -13.10 7.95
CA ARG A 76 -1.50 -14.22 8.71
C ARG A 76 -2.95 -14.36 8.25
N PRO A 77 -3.39 -15.53 7.76
CA PRO A 77 -4.81 -15.75 7.54
C PRO A 77 -5.55 -15.46 8.85
N SER A 78 -6.58 -14.63 8.76
CA SER A 78 -7.47 -14.32 9.88
C SER A 78 -8.09 -15.63 10.37
N ALA A 79 -7.56 -16.18 11.46
CA ALA A 79 -8.28 -17.18 12.23
C ALA A 79 -9.47 -16.47 12.90
N PRO A 80 -10.65 -17.10 13.00
CA PRO A 80 -11.81 -16.50 13.65
C PRO A 80 -11.42 -16.12 15.09
N ALA A 81 -11.53 -14.82 15.39
CA ALA A 81 -11.16 -14.27 16.68
C ALA A 81 -12.04 -14.87 17.78
N ALA A 82 -11.41 -15.57 18.72
CA ALA A 82 -12.03 -15.89 20.00
C ALA A 82 -12.27 -14.57 20.78
N PRO A 83 -13.37 -14.47 21.56
CA PRO A 83 -13.71 -13.25 22.28
C PRO A 83 -12.65 -12.95 23.33
N SER A 84 -11.93 -11.82 23.16
CA SER A 84 -10.97 -11.32 24.13
C SER A 84 -11.65 -10.31 25.07
N ALA A 85 -11.37 -10.46 26.36
CA ALA A 85 -11.84 -9.61 27.45
C ALA A 85 -11.42 -8.14 27.27
N PRO A 86 -12.16 -7.16 27.85
CA PRO A 86 -11.95 -5.74 27.58
C PRO A 86 -10.60 -5.26 28.13
N SER A 87 -9.70 -4.89 27.22
CA SER A 87 -8.45 -4.17 27.53
C SER A 87 -8.74 -2.71 27.87
N ALA A 88 -8.04 -2.20 28.89
CA ALA A 88 -8.13 -0.84 29.41
C ALA A 88 -8.01 0.25 28.30
N PRO A 89 -8.62 1.43 28.50
CA PRO A 89 -8.67 2.47 27.46
C PRO A 89 -7.27 3.02 27.16
N GLU A 90 -6.76 2.71 25.97
CA GLU A 90 -5.57 3.33 25.40
C GLU A 90 -5.83 4.83 25.25
N ARG A 91 -5.06 5.66 25.97
CA ARG A 91 -5.14 7.12 25.83
C ARG A 91 -4.72 7.50 24.41
N PRO A 92 -5.58 8.18 23.62
CA PRO A 92 -5.19 8.62 22.30
C PRO A 92 -4.09 9.68 22.43
N ARG A 93 -2.85 9.31 22.06
CA ARG A 93 -1.79 10.29 21.85
C ARG A 93 -2.17 11.09 20.61
N LYS A 94 -2.77 12.26 20.82
CA LYS A 94 -3.11 13.19 19.74
C LYS A 94 -1.83 13.44 18.92
N PRO A 95 -1.81 13.14 17.61
CA PRO A 95 -0.67 13.49 16.78
C PRO A 95 -0.46 15.01 16.91
N GLY A 96 0.77 15.44 17.19
CA GLY A 96 1.10 16.86 17.25
C GLY A 96 0.70 17.57 15.96
N TRP A 97 0.33 18.84 16.05
CA TRP A 97 -0.20 19.65 14.94
C TRP A 97 0.60 19.49 13.63
N PHE A 98 1.93 19.46 13.71
CA PHE A 98 2.82 19.20 12.56
C PHE A 98 2.64 17.83 11.90
N ALA A 99 2.32 16.78 12.64
CA ALA A 99 2.10 15.45 12.09
C ALA A 99 0.75 15.32 11.37
N ARG A 100 -0.20 16.22 11.67
CA ARG A 100 -1.52 16.30 11.03
C ARG A 100 -1.54 17.22 9.81
N HIS A 101 -0.71 18.25 9.78
CA HIS A 101 -0.68 19.28 8.73
C HIS A 101 0.61 19.34 7.92
N GLY A 102 1.59 18.46 8.19
CA GLY A 102 2.82 18.37 7.42
C GLY A 102 2.62 18.04 5.93
N GLU A 103 1.46 17.45 5.59
CA GLU A 103 1.03 17.21 4.21
C GLU A 103 0.74 18.50 3.44
N ASP A 104 0.26 19.55 4.13
CA ASP A 104 -0.13 20.84 3.56
C ASP A 104 0.97 21.93 3.69
N LEU A 105 1.96 21.71 4.57
CA LEU A 105 3.01 22.70 4.88
C LEU A 105 4.26 22.61 3.99
N ASN A 106 4.43 21.53 3.23
CA ASN A 106 5.56 21.38 2.30
C ASN A 106 5.10 21.69 0.86
N PRO A 107 5.66 22.71 0.18
CA PRO A 107 5.37 22.97 -1.24
C PRO A 107 5.76 21.80 -2.17
N LEU A 108 6.55 20.84 -1.68
CA LEU A 108 6.94 19.61 -2.37
C LEU A 108 6.14 18.37 -1.88
N GLY A 109 5.18 18.54 -0.98
CA GLY A 109 4.32 17.48 -0.42
C GLY A 109 4.98 16.61 0.67
N ALA A 110 4.17 15.90 1.47
CA ALA A 110 4.65 14.99 2.52
C ALA A 110 5.51 13.82 2.01
N HIS A 111 5.45 13.53 0.70
CA HIS A 111 6.20 12.44 0.08
C HIS A 111 7.71 12.61 0.14
N VAL A 112 8.24 13.83 0.28
CA VAL A 112 9.71 14.06 0.35
C VAL A 112 10.34 13.29 1.52
N PHE A 113 9.65 13.23 2.66
CA PHE A 113 10.12 12.48 3.82
C PHE A 113 10.00 10.96 3.65
N THR A 114 9.16 10.49 2.73
CA THR A 114 8.97 9.05 2.46
C THR A 114 9.87 8.52 1.34
N ILE A 115 10.44 9.38 0.47
CA ILE A 115 11.26 8.96 -0.69
C ILE A 115 12.37 7.99 -0.28
N GLY A 116 13.11 8.29 0.80
CA GLY A 116 14.23 7.44 1.22
C GLY A 116 13.80 6.05 1.70
N HIS A 117 12.60 5.92 2.29
CA HIS A 117 12.02 4.62 2.63
C HIS A 117 11.48 3.93 1.39
N ALA A 118 10.70 4.63 0.58
CA ALA A 118 10.11 4.13 -0.65
C ALA A 118 11.16 3.56 -1.62
N LEU A 119 12.32 4.22 -1.76
CA LEU A 119 13.42 3.72 -2.59
C LEU A 119 14.03 2.42 -2.03
N ARG A 120 14.18 2.33 -0.70
CA ARG A 120 14.67 1.09 -0.06
C ARG A 120 13.66 -0.05 -0.19
N ALA A 121 12.38 0.24 0.01
CA ALA A 121 11.30 -0.73 -0.16
C ALA A 121 11.18 -1.18 -1.62
N ALA A 122 11.27 -0.26 -2.60
CA ALA A 122 11.28 -0.60 -4.02
C ALA A 122 12.48 -1.49 -4.38
N ARG A 123 13.68 -1.18 -3.86
CA ARG A 123 14.86 -2.03 -4.03
C ARG A 123 14.68 -3.41 -3.39
N ALA A 124 14.04 -3.49 -2.23
CA ALA A 124 13.71 -4.76 -1.58
C ALA A 124 12.71 -5.57 -2.41
N ALA A 125 11.65 -4.93 -2.93
CA ALA A 125 10.67 -5.54 -3.81
C ALA A 125 11.32 -6.09 -5.09
N LEU A 126 12.17 -5.31 -5.77
CA LEU A 126 12.92 -5.80 -6.95
C LEU A 126 13.87 -6.95 -6.64
N ARG A 127 14.45 -6.98 -5.43
CA ARG A 127 15.32 -8.09 -5.01
C ARG A 127 14.53 -9.36 -4.73
N ALA A 128 13.32 -9.24 -4.20
CA ALA A 128 12.42 -10.37 -3.95
C ALA A 128 11.75 -10.87 -5.25
N HIS A 129 11.51 -9.97 -6.20
CA HIS A 129 10.86 -10.25 -7.49
C HIS A 129 11.83 -9.94 -8.63
N ARG A 130 12.88 -10.76 -8.76
CA ARG A 130 13.92 -10.63 -9.80
C ARG A 130 13.42 -10.86 -11.21
N ASP A 131 12.23 -11.43 -11.34
CA ASP A 131 11.53 -11.69 -12.58
C ASP A 131 10.68 -10.49 -13.05
N CYS A 132 10.70 -9.36 -12.32
CA CYS A 132 10.16 -8.11 -12.82
C CYS A 132 10.98 -7.58 -14.00
N GLU A 133 10.35 -7.45 -15.16
CA GLU A 133 10.94 -6.98 -16.41
C GLU A 133 10.82 -5.46 -16.61
N ALA A 134 9.93 -4.80 -15.85
CA ALA A 134 9.68 -3.36 -15.95
C ALA A 134 9.35 -2.74 -14.58
N ILE A 135 9.42 -1.41 -14.52
CA ILE A 135 9.01 -0.60 -13.37
C ILE A 135 8.09 0.50 -13.88
N MET A 136 6.97 0.70 -13.18
CA MET A 136 6.04 1.81 -13.42
C MET A 136 5.81 2.56 -12.11
N VAL A 137 5.71 3.88 -12.19
CA VAL A 137 5.48 4.77 -11.04
C VAL A 137 4.24 5.62 -11.31
N ASN A 138 3.33 5.69 -10.35
CA ASN A 138 2.13 6.55 -10.38
C ASN A 138 2.31 7.81 -9.53
#